data_AF-A2ENW8-F1
#
_entry.id   AF-A2ENW8-F1
#
_cell.length_a   1.000
_cell.length_b   1.000
_cell.length_c   1.000
_cell.angle_alpha   90.00
_cell.angle_beta   90.00
_cell.angle_gamma   90.00
#
_symmetry.space_group_name_H-M   'P 1'
#
loop_
_entity.id
_entity.type
_entity.pdbx_description
1 polymer ?
#
loop_
_entity_poly.entity_id
_entity_poly.type
_entity_poly.pdbx_seq_one_letter_code
_entity_poly.pdbx_strand_id
1 'polypeptide(L)'
;MVKVDLPLEEKFDGELLQTTEWKKPGTTDEDDEAPKKVWNKVFGIFVAISIGVFAGMSCKTIGESFLYSALFLGECFICVCISGIVKTLSFKSSVISFAIYFGICGIVTPISSWGGSKLI
;
A
#
# COMPACT_ATOMS: atom_id res chain seq x y z
N MET A 1 66.76 -4.30 -5.22
CA MET A 1 65.96 -3.48 -6.15
C MET A 1 64.95 -4.40 -6.80
N VAL A 2 63.72 -4.38 -6.29
CA VAL A 2 62.62 -5.23 -6.74
C VAL A 2 61.75 -4.38 -7.67
N LYS A 3 61.70 -4.73 -8.96
CA LYS A 3 60.62 -4.34 -9.86
C LYS A 3 59.59 -5.45 -9.82
N VAL A 4 58.39 -5.16 -9.35
CA VAL A 4 57.20 -5.98 -9.61
C VAL A 4 56.03 -5.03 -9.86
N ASP A 5 55.42 -5.27 -11.00
CA ASP A 5 54.34 -4.57 -11.67
C ASP A 5 53.08 -4.39 -10.81
N LEU A 6 52.41 -3.24 -11.01
CA LEU A 6 51.03 -3.02 -10.59
C LEU A 6 50.08 -3.97 -11.32
N PRO A 7 49.05 -4.48 -10.64
CA PRO A 7 47.75 -4.61 -11.22
C PRO A 7 46.78 -3.59 -10.60
N LEU A 8 46.16 -2.81 -11.50
CA LEU A 8 44.85 -2.18 -11.33
C LEU A 8 43.87 -3.23 -10.80
N GLU A 9 43.25 -2.97 -9.65
CA GLU A 9 41.87 -3.39 -9.32
C GLU A 9 41.53 -2.79 -7.95
N GLU A 10 41.11 -1.52 -7.96
CA GLU A 10 40.33 -0.95 -6.87
C GLU A 10 38.96 -1.64 -6.93
N LYS A 11 38.88 -2.82 -6.30
CA LYS A 11 37.66 -3.56 -6.09
C LYS A 11 36.72 -2.63 -5.33
N PHE A 12 35.66 -2.19 -5.99
CA PHE A 12 34.45 -1.70 -5.34
C PHE A 12 34.10 -2.75 -4.27
N ASP A 13 34.28 -2.39 -3.00
CA ASP A 13 33.74 -3.12 -1.85
C ASP A 13 32.22 -3.06 -1.98
N GLY A 14 31.69 -3.97 -2.76
CA GLY A 14 30.33 -4.44 -2.62
C GLY A 14 30.25 -5.09 -1.25
N GLU A 15 30.05 -4.28 -0.22
CA GLU A 15 29.41 -4.73 1.00
C GLU A 15 28.12 -5.43 0.58
N LEU A 16 28.20 -6.75 0.57
CA LEU A 16 27.11 -7.69 0.51
C LEU A 16 26.15 -7.34 1.64
N LEU A 17 25.25 -6.37 1.38
CA LEU A 17 23.97 -6.29 2.06
C LEU A 17 23.39 -7.69 1.99
N GLN A 18 23.32 -8.34 3.16
CA GLN A 18 22.74 -9.66 3.35
C GLN A 18 21.41 -9.71 2.58
N THR A 19 21.45 -10.33 1.41
CA THR A 19 20.27 -10.59 0.61
C THR A 19 19.46 -11.57 1.44
N THR A 20 18.36 -11.08 2.02
CA THR A 20 17.24 -11.92 2.46
C THR A 20 17.06 -13.02 1.43
N GLU A 21 17.18 -14.28 1.87
CA GLU A 21 17.19 -15.46 1.01
C GLU A 21 16.16 -15.33 -0.11
N TRP A 22 16.66 -15.31 -1.35
CA TRP A 22 15.83 -15.27 -2.53
C TRP A 22 15.17 -16.66 -2.67
N LYS A 23 14.01 -16.84 -2.03
CA LYS A 23 13.18 -18.06 -2.17
C LYS A 23 12.83 -18.18 -3.66
N LYS A 24 13.26 -19.28 -4.29
CA LYS A 24 13.03 -19.60 -5.70
C LYS A 24 11.54 -19.43 -6.06
N PRO A 25 11.21 -18.79 -7.20
CA PRO A 25 9.85 -18.78 -7.73
C PRO A 25 9.58 -20.18 -8.30
N GLY A 26 8.98 -21.07 -7.51
CA GLY A 26 8.64 -22.41 -8.00
C GLY A 26 8.58 -23.55 -6.97
N THR A 27 8.78 -23.29 -5.67
CA THR A 27 8.38 -24.26 -4.63
C THR A 27 6.97 -23.94 -4.16
N THR A 28 6.07 -24.82 -4.59
CA THR A 28 4.65 -24.93 -4.25
C THR A 28 4.45 -25.08 -2.74
N ASP A 29 4.44 -23.96 -2.02
CA ASP A 29 3.84 -23.82 -0.68
C ASP A 29 2.40 -23.26 -0.86
N GLU A 30 1.62 -23.82 -1.80
CA GLU A 30 0.30 -23.26 -2.18
C GLU A 30 -0.81 -23.51 -1.16
N ASP A 31 -0.64 -24.36 -0.15
CA ASP A 31 -1.75 -24.74 0.74
C ASP A 31 -1.71 -24.17 2.18
N ASP A 32 -0.58 -23.66 2.67
CA ASP A 32 -0.47 -23.17 4.07
C ASP A 32 -0.39 -21.63 4.23
N GLU A 33 -0.11 -20.86 3.17
CA GLU A 33 -0.04 -19.38 3.22
C GLU A 33 -1.28 -18.65 2.68
N ALA A 34 -2.18 -19.37 2.01
CA ALA A 34 -3.45 -18.84 1.52
C ALA A 34 -4.28 -18.14 2.62
N PRO A 35 -4.47 -18.68 3.84
CA PRO A 35 -5.28 -18.02 4.86
C PRO A 35 -4.64 -16.73 5.37
N LYS A 36 -3.30 -16.69 5.51
CA LYS A 36 -2.59 -15.51 6.02
C LYS A 36 -2.70 -14.32 5.07
N LYS A 37 -2.58 -14.57 3.76
CA LYS A 37 -2.65 -13.52 2.72
C LYS A 37 -4.07 -12.95 2.59
N VAL A 38 -5.09 -13.79 2.69
CA VAL A 38 -6.50 -13.37 2.71
C VAL A 38 -6.81 -12.57 3.97
N TRP A 39 -6.34 -13.03 5.13
CA TRP A 39 -6.56 -12.34 6.41
C TRP A 39 -5.93 -10.94 6.43
N ASN A 40 -4.73 -10.79 5.87
CA ASN A 40 -4.07 -9.48 5.78
C ASN A 40 -4.86 -8.50 4.90
N LYS A 41 -5.45 -8.99 3.80
CA LYS A 41 -6.29 -8.18 2.92
C LYS A 41 -7.62 -7.79 3.59
N VAL A 42 -8.25 -8.71 4.32
CA VAL A 42 -9.46 -8.44 5.10
C VAL A 42 -9.18 -7.43 6.22
N PHE A 43 -8.04 -7.57 6.90
CA PHE A 43 -7.60 -6.61 7.91
C PHE A 43 -7.39 -5.22 7.31
N GLY A 44 -6.77 -5.12 6.13
CA GLY A 44 -6.62 -3.86 5.41
C GLY A 44 -7.97 -3.20 5.07
N ILE A 45 -8.96 -3.98 4.64
CA ILE A 45 -10.33 -3.48 4.38
C ILE A 45 -10.98 -2.99 5.68
N PHE A 46 -10.84 -3.73 6.78
CA PHE A 46 -11.41 -3.35 8.08
C PHE A 46 -10.80 -2.04 8.60
N VAL A 47 -9.48 -1.89 8.48
CA VAL A 47 -8.77 -0.65 8.84
C VAL A 47 -9.25 0.52 7.96
N ALA A 48 -9.39 0.30 6.64
CA ALA A 48 -9.89 1.33 5.73
C ALA A 48 -11.32 1.79 6.11
N ILE A 49 -12.22 0.85 6.39
CA ILE A 49 -13.57 1.18 6.86
C ILE A 49 -13.51 1.97 8.16
N SER A 50 -12.70 1.55 9.14
CA SER A 50 -12.58 2.23 10.44
C SER A 50 -12.09 3.68 10.28
N ILE A 51 -11.10 3.90 9.40
CA ILE A 51 -10.59 5.25 9.07
C ILE A 51 -11.68 6.08 8.39
N GLY A 52 -12.43 5.51 7.44
CA GLY A 52 -13.54 6.19 6.77
C GLY A 52 -14.66 6.58 7.73
N VAL A 53 -14.99 5.70 8.68
CA VAL A 53 -15.98 5.99 9.74
C VAL A 53 -15.48 7.12 10.63
N PHE A 54 -14.23 7.05 11.10
CA PHE A 54 -13.63 8.08 11.95
C PHE A 54 -13.61 9.45 11.25
N ALA A 55 -13.19 9.49 9.97
CA ALA A 55 -13.20 10.71 9.16
C ALA A 55 -14.63 11.25 8.98
N GLY A 56 -15.60 10.38 8.69
CA GLY A 56 -17.01 10.76 8.51
C GLY A 56 -17.63 11.31 9.79
N MET A 57 -17.38 10.68 10.95
CA MET A 57 -17.87 11.15 12.25
C MET A 57 -17.19 12.45 12.72
N SER A 58 -15.97 12.72 12.23
CA SER A 58 -15.25 13.96 12.54
C SER A 58 -15.76 15.18 11.75
N CYS A 59 -16.58 14.95 10.72
CA CYS A 59 -17.17 16.03 9.92
C CYS A 59 -18.31 16.72 10.70
N LYS A 60 -18.33 18.05 10.74
CA LYS A 60 -19.43 18.81 11.36
C LYS A 60 -20.59 19.03 10.41
N THR A 61 -20.31 19.03 9.10
CA THR A 61 -21.31 19.22 8.06
C THR A 61 -21.21 18.15 6.99
N ILE A 62 -22.32 17.89 6.30
CA ILE A 62 -22.33 16.94 5.17
C ILE A 62 -21.39 17.43 4.05
N GLY A 63 -21.25 18.75 3.86
CA GLY A 63 -20.37 19.34 2.85
C GLY A 63 -18.89 19.03 3.09
N GLU A 64 -18.44 19.09 4.34
CA GLU A 64 -17.07 18.67 4.71
C GLU A 64 -16.84 17.19 4.39
N SER A 65 -17.83 16.33 4.61
CA SER A 65 -17.69 14.89 4.32
C SER A 65 -17.55 14.59 2.82
N PHE A 66 -18.18 15.39 1.95
CA PHE A 66 -17.94 15.31 0.51
C PHE A 66 -16.55 15.80 0.11
N LEU A 67 -16.01 16.80 0.79
CA LEU A 67 -14.64 17.26 0.56
C LEU A 67 -13.61 16.18 0.96
N TYR A 68 -13.80 15.54 2.12
CA TYR A 68 -12.97 14.40 2.52
C TYR A 68 -13.12 13.21 1.58
N SER A 69 -14.34 12.91 1.12
CA SER A 69 -14.58 11.87 0.11
C SER A 69 -13.82 12.17 -1.19
N ALA A 70 -13.85 13.42 -1.66
CA ALA A 70 -13.13 13.85 -2.85
C ALA A 70 -11.60 13.74 -2.68
N LEU A 71 -11.06 14.05 -1.50
CA LEU A 71 -9.64 13.86 -1.18
C LEU A 71 -9.24 12.37 -1.25
N PHE A 72 -10.03 11.48 -0.66
CA PHE A 72 -9.77 10.04 -0.74
C PHE A 72 -9.88 9.50 -2.18
N LEU A 73 -10.83 9.99 -2.96
CA LEU A 73 -10.94 9.63 -4.38
C LEU A 73 -9.77 10.19 -5.21
N GLY A 74 -9.27 11.38 -4.87
CA GLY A 74 -8.05 11.95 -5.47
C GLY A 74 -6.83 11.08 -5.22
N GLU A 75 -6.61 10.67 -3.97
CA GLU A 75 -5.52 9.75 -3.60
C GLU A 75 -5.67 8.38 -4.28
N CYS A 76 -6.90 7.87 -4.40
CA CYS A 76 -7.20 6.66 -5.16
C CYS A 76 -6.77 6.80 -6.63
N PHE A 77 -7.11 7.92 -7.28
CA PHE A 77 -6.73 8.19 -8.66
C PHE A 77 -5.20 8.30 -8.83
N ILE A 78 -4.52 8.98 -7.90
CA ILE A 78 -3.06 9.07 -7.89
C ILE A 78 -2.43 7.68 -7.78
N CYS A 79 -2.95 6.82 -6.89
CA CYS A 79 -2.47 5.43 -6.76
C CYS A 79 -2.66 4.63 -8.05
N VAL A 80 -3.79 4.78 -8.74
CA VAL A 80 -4.05 4.13 -10.04
C VAL A 80 -3.06 4.61 -11.10
N CYS A 81 -2.80 5.92 -11.17
CA CYS A 81 -1.81 6.48 -12.10
C CYS A 81 -0.39 5.95 -11.82
N ILE A 82 0.03 5.92 -10.55
CA ILE A 82 1.34 5.39 -10.15
C ILE A 82 1.48 3.90 -10.51
N SER A 83 0.42 3.11 -10.29
CA SER A 83 0.34 1.70 -10.70
C SER A 83 0.54 1.48 -12.21
N GLY A 84 0.16 2.48 -13.04
CA GLY A 84 0.41 2.46 -14.48
C GLY A 84 1.87 2.71 -14.88
N ILE A 85 2.61 3.48 -14.07
CA ILE A 85 3.99 3.87 -14.35
C ILE A 85 5.00 2.82 -13.84
N VAL A 86 4.69 2.17 -12.72
CA VAL A 86 5.62 1.23 -12.07
C VAL A 86 5.67 -0.11 -12.82
N LYS A 87 6.89 -0.53 -13.18
CA LYS A 87 7.16 -1.80 -13.89
C LYS A 87 7.22 -3.03 -12.97
N THR A 88 7.45 -2.82 -11.68
CA THR A 88 7.61 -3.91 -10.69
C THR A 88 6.26 -4.48 -10.26
N LEU A 89 6.03 -5.78 -10.52
CA LEU A 89 4.76 -6.47 -10.23
C LEU A 89 4.36 -6.45 -8.75
N SER A 90 5.32 -6.64 -7.83
CA SER A 90 5.06 -6.63 -6.38
C SER A 90 4.59 -5.25 -5.90
N PHE A 91 5.25 -4.19 -6.35
CA PHE A 91 4.89 -2.81 -6.01
C PHE A 91 3.53 -2.43 -6.60
N LYS A 92 3.28 -2.81 -7.85
CA LYS A 92 1.99 -2.59 -8.53
C LYS A 92 0.82 -3.21 -7.76
N SER A 93 0.97 -4.46 -7.30
CA SER A 93 -0.06 -5.15 -6.51
C SER A 93 -0.34 -4.46 -5.17
N SER A 94 0.70 -3.96 -4.50
CA SER A 94 0.57 -3.19 -3.25
C SER A 94 -0.16 -1.86 -3.47
N VAL A 95 0.27 -1.07 -4.47
CA VAL A 95 -0.33 0.23 -4.80
C VAL A 95 -1.80 0.10 -5.21
N ILE A 96 -2.16 -0.94 -5.97
CA ILE A 96 -3.56 -1.23 -6.33
C ILE A 96 -4.38 -1.55 -5.07
N SER A 97 -3.82 -2.26 -4.10
CA SER A 97 -4.50 -2.54 -2.84
C SER A 97 -4.76 -1.25 -2.04
N PHE A 98 -3.80 -0.33 -2.01
CA PHE A 98 -4.00 1.01 -1.43
C PHE A 98 -5.08 1.82 -2.16
N ALA A 99 -5.10 1.80 -3.49
CA ALA A 99 -6.15 2.47 -4.27
C ALA A 99 -7.55 1.96 -3.87
N ILE A 100 -7.71 0.65 -3.71
CA ILE A 100 -8.96 0.05 -3.25
C ILE A 100 -9.32 0.55 -1.84
N TYR A 101 -8.37 0.60 -0.91
CA TYR A 101 -8.60 1.09 0.45
C TYR A 101 -9.05 2.55 0.46
N PHE A 102 -8.41 3.43 -0.30
CA PHE A 102 -8.83 4.83 -0.43
C PHE A 102 -10.21 4.97 -1.10
N GLY A 103 -10.51 4.14 -2.10
CA GLY A 103 -11.85 4.08 -2.70
C GLY A 103 -12.93 3.71 -1.66
N ILE A 104 -12.65 2.72 -0.81
CA ILE A 104 -13.56 2.34 0.29
C ILE A 104 -13.73 3.49 1.27
N CYS A 105 -12.64 4.14 1.70
CA CYS A 105 -12.71 5.32 2.56
C CYS A 105 -13.58 6.43 1.96
N GLY A 106 -13.44 6.70 0.66
CA GLY A 106 -14.22 7.71 -0.06
C GLY A 106 -15.72 7.45 -0.02
N ILE A 107 -16.14 6.18 -0.04
CA ILE A 107 -17.57 5.79 0.04
C ILE A 107 -18.06 5.78 1.49
N VAL A 108 -17.26 5.25 2.42
CA VAL A 108 -17.65 5.07 3.83
C VAL A 108 -17.76 6.42 4.55
N THR A 109 -16.93 7.41 4.20
CA THR A 109 -16.91 8.75 4.83
C THR A 109 -18.26 9.48 4.77
N PRO A 110 -18.89 9.71 3.60
CA PRO A 110 -20.19 10.39 3.53
C PRO A 110 -21.32 9.56 4.15
N ILE A 111 -21.27 8.22 4.05
CA ILE A 111 -22.25 7.32 4.70
C ILE A 111 -22.19 7.48 6.22
N SER A 112 -20.98 7.48 6.78
CA SER A 112 -20.75 7.59 8.23
C SER A 112 -21.09 8.98 8.76
N SER A 113 -20.79 10.03 7.98
CA SER A 113 -21.21 11.40 8.28
C SER A 113 -22.74 11.53 8.31
N TRP A 114 -23.43 10.95 7.32
CA TRP A 114 -24.89 10.93 7.28
C TRP A 114 -25.50 10.17 8.46
N GLY A 115 -24.97 8.98 8.78
CA GLY A 115 -25.37 8.22 9.96
C GLY A 115 -25.11 8.95 11.29
N GLY A 116 -23.95 9.60 11.42
CA GLY A 116 -23.60 10.41 12.59
C GLY A 116 -24.54 11.60 12.78
N SER A 117 -24.93 12.27 11.69
CA SER A 117 -25.88 13.39 11.75
C SER A 117 -27.30 13.00 12.20
N LYS A 118 -27.62 11.71 12.22
CA LYS A 118 -28.91 11.17 12.69
C LYS A 118 -28.87 10.65 14.13
N LEU A 119 -27.68 10.53 14.71
CA LEU A 119 -27.45 10.05 16.08
C LEU A 119 -27.39 11.17 17.12
N ILE A 120 -27.22 12.42 16.66
CA ILE A 120 -27.33 13.66 17.44
C ILE A 120 -28.72 14.26 17.22
#